data_AF-A0A1Y2F0N4-F1
#
_entry.id   AF-A0A1Y2F0N4-F1
#
_cell.length_a   1.000
_cell.length_b   1.000
_cell.length_c   1.000
_cell.angle_alpha   90.00
_cell.angle_beta   90.00
_cell.angle_gamma   90.00
#
_symmetry.space_group_name_H-M   'P 1'
#
loop_
_entity.id
_entity.type
_entity.pdbx_description
1 polymer ?
#
loop_
_entity_poly.entity_id
_entity_poly.type
_entity_poly.pdbx_seq_one_letter_code
_entity_poly.pdbx_strand_id
1 'polypeptide(L)'
;MYGRSYDKVGFNLKFDKKFLNRKSFKLRPDSGDASKIRSKLCCDIANRIGLPSIQGTYARLYMNNEFWGLYVFMDSIKTSWIKQTFNPSEKEVTTLFQCKTGGFNFKSNSYNSCINANDDYPNMSEFSSFVYAANNARNISDLEKIMDVDIFLKYLTFEWLIGSSDHFMIYGHNFNWYKRESDGKWVVIYYDYDNTFGNGASYSLWANKGLNQDGTGANRGNQPIYYSFADWEPNIPILKKLVFDNKNRFKQIVYDVLVQGFNPNILNPHINEIKSFLSPYVREDFTAKNGSLPGRINKAGSRTSSSYSNFEYNIENSVKNWISKKFDVACSNY
;
A
#
# COMPACT_ATOMS: atom_id res chain seq x y z
N MET A 1 17.05 7.39 2.92
CA MET A 1 15.89 6.57 3.35
C MET A 1 14.86 7.50 3.97
N TYR A 2 13.73 7.75 3.29
CA TYR A 2 12.72 8.75 3.69
C TYR A 2 12.19 8.55 5.11
N GLY A 3 11.89 7.32 5.54
CA GLY A 3 11.42 7.06 6.91
C GLY A 3 12.39 7.42 8.05
N ARG A 4 13.65 7.79 7.75
CA ARG A 4 14.64 8.29 8.71
C ARG A 4 14.90 9.79 8.60
N SER A 5 14.25 10.50 7.69
CA SER A 5 14.39 11.96 7.56
C SER A 5 13.56 12.75 8.59
N TYR A 6 12.78 12.06 9.43
CA TYR A 6 11.96 12.67 10.48
C TYR A 6 12.59 12.54 11.86
N ASP A 7 12.12 13.39 12.78
CA ASP A 7 12.55 13.42 14.18
C ASP A 7 12.18 12.13 14.95
N LYS A 8 11.02 11.52 14.65
CA LYS A 8 10.63 10.18 15.09
C LYS A 8 11.09 9.14 14.09
N VAL A 9 11.84 8.15 14.55
CA VAL A 9 12.38 7.06 13.71
C VAL A 9 11.59 5.77 13.88
N GLY A 10 11.53 4.97 12.81
CA GLY A 10 10.97 3.62 12.83
C GLY A 10 12.00 2.52 13.07
N PHE A 11 11.53 1.35 13.47
CA PHE A 11 12.35 0.18 13.79
C PHE A 11 11.93 -1.03 12.99
N ASN A 12 12.92 -1.77 12.47
CA ASN A 12 12.71 -3.13 11.98
C ASN A 12 13.05 -4.08 13.11
N LEU A 13 12.07 -4.85 13.58
CA LEU A 13 12.24 -5.83 14.64
C LEU A 13 12.58 -7.17 14.01
N LYS A 14 13.67 -7.79 14.46
CA LYS A 14 14.09 -9.14 14.08
C LYS A 14 14.17 -9.99 15.34
N PHE A 15 13.59 -11.19 15.29
CA PHE A 15 13.52 -12.10 16.43
C PHE A 15 14.18 -13.44 16.08
N ASP A 16 14.97 -13.98 17.01
CA ASP A 16 15.62 -15.29 16.85
C ASP A 16 14.58 -16.41 16.84
N LYS A 17 13.64 -16.34 17.79
CA LYS A 17 12.46 -17.21 17.89
C LYS A 17 11.25 -16.51 17.29
N LYS A 18 10.29 -17.29 16.77
CA LYS A 18 9.05 -16.73 16.22
C LYS A 18 8.26 -16.00 17.32
N PHE A 19 7.84 -14.78 17.02
CA PHE A 19 6.86 -14.01 17.78
C PHE A 19 5.60 -13.87 16.92
N LEU A 20 4.43 -14.22 17.45
CA LEU A 20 3.18 -14.29 16.67
C LEU A 20 3.36 -15.04 15.33
N ASN A 21 4.08 -16.16 15.38
CA ASN A 21 4.46 -17.02 14.25
C ASN A 21 5.39 -16.42 13.18
N ARG A 22 5.93 -15.22 13.37
CA ARG A 22 6.84 -14.54 12.42
C ARG A 22 8.19 -14.19 13.07
N LYS A 23 9.22 -13.96 12.25
CA LYS A 23 10.56 -13.54 12.71
C LYS A 23 10.84 -12.05 12.53
N SER A 24 10.00 -11.34 11.80
CA SER A 24 10.24 -9.93 11.47
C SER A 24 8.97 -9.11 11.46
N PHE A 25 9.06 -7.93 12.07
CA PHE A 25 7.99 -6.93 12.13
C PHE A 25 8.56 -5.53 11.94
N LYS A 26 7.67 -4.56 11.74
CA LYS A 26 8.02 -3.14 11.69
C LYS A 26 7.26 -2.37 12.78
N LEU A 27 7.96 -1.47 13.43
CA LEU A 27 7.36 -0.37 14.19
C LEU A 27 7.54 0.90 13.39
N ARG A 28 6.43 1.45 12.90
CA ARG A 28 6.45 2.64 12.07
C ARG A 28 5.88 3.85 12.82
N PRO A 29 6.56 4.99 12.79
CA PRO A 29 6.05 6.22 13.38
C PRO A 29 4.98 6.88 12.52
N ASP A 30 4.94 6.53 11.22
CA ASP A 30 4.14 7.16 10.16
C ASP A 30 4.08 8.67 10.35
N SER A 31 5.27 9.29 10.39
CA SER A 31 5.46 10.69 10.76
C SER A 31 4.73 11.65 9.81
N GLY A 32 4.57 11.27 8.54
CA GLY A 32 3.79 12.02 7.55
C GLY A 32 2.28 11.81 7.65
N ASP A 33 1.81 10.80 8.39
CA ASP A 33 0.38 10.56 8.60
C ASP A 33 -0.11 11.33 9.83
N ALA A 34 -0.73 12.49 9.60
CA ALA A 34 -1.35 13.27 10.66
C ALA A 34 -2.59 12.58 11.28
N SER A 35 -3.27 11.69 10.54
CA SER A 35 -4.45 10.95 11.01
C SER A 35 -4.11 9.71 11.83
N LYS A 36 -2.87 9.22 11.78
CA LYS A 36 -2.38 8.01 12.48
C LYS A 36 -3.13 6.71 12.17
N ILE A 37 -4.01 6.70 11.18
CA ILE A 37 -4.85 5.55 10.84
C ILE A 37 -4.64 4.99 9.44
N ARG A 38 -3.92 5.69 8.55
CA ARG A 38 -3.87 5.34 7.11
C ARG A 38 -3.34 3.93 6.89
N SER A 39 -2.19 3.61 7.48
CA SER A 39 -1.58 2.29 7.37
C SER A 39 -2.48 1.17 7.88
N LYS A 40 -3.10 1.36 9.06
CA LYS A 40 -4.02 0.38 9.65
C LYS A 40 -5.27 0.20 8.79
N LEU A 41 -5.90 1.30 8.40
CA LEU A 41 -7.13 1.31 7.62
C LEU A 41 -6.92 0.65 6.26
N CYS A 42 -5.83 0.94 5.56
CA CYS A 42 -5.49 0.30 4.29
C CYS A 42 -5.25 -1.21 4.47
N CYS A 43 -4.56 -1.64 5.53
CA CYS A 43 -4.42 -3.06 5.83
C CYS A 43 -5.79 -3.71 6.03
N ASP A 44 -6.68 -3.10 6.82
CA ASP A 44 -8.01 -3.64 7.10
C ASP A 44 -8.87 -3.76 5.84
N ILE A 45 -8.88 -2.72 4.99
CA ILE A 45 -9.60 -2.74 3.72
C ILE A 45 -9.05 -3.87 2.83
N ALA A 46 -7.73 -3.94 2.64
CA ALA A 46 -7.11 -4.95 1.79
C ALA A 46 -7.41 -6.39 2.28
N ASN A 47 -7.30 -6.64 3.58
CA ASN A 47 -7.65 -7.93 4.17
C ASN A 47 -9.15 -8.24 3.98
N ARG A 48 -10.02 -7.25 4.17
CA ARG A 48 -11.48 -7.40 4.04
C ARG A 48 -11.95 -7.74 2.63
N ILE A 49 -11.32 -7.17 1.60
CA ILE A 49 -11.63 -7.45 0.18
C ILE A 49 -10.93 -8.71 -0.36
N GLY A 50 -10.29 -9.49 0.54
CA GLY A 50 -9.68 -10.78 0.24
C GLY A 50 -8.32 -10.70 -0.46
N LEU A 51 -7.61 -9.58 -0.36
CA LEU A 51 -6.24 -9.48 -0.88
C LEU A 51 -5.26 -10.15 0.09
N PRO A 52 -4.20 -10.83 -0.42
CA PRO A 52 -3.11 -11.29 0.42
C PRO A 52 -2.34 -10.08 0.94
N SER A 53 -2.68 -9.62 2.15
CA SER A 53 -2.19 -8.34 2.68
C SER A 53 -1.56 -8.50 4.04
N ILE A 54 -0.63 -7.60 4.35
CA ILE A 54 -0.07 -7.47 5.70
C ILE A 54 -1.13 -7.04 6.70
N GLN A 55 -0.89 -7.40 7.97
CA GLN A 55 -1.68 -6.89 9.08
C GLN A 55 -0.95 -5.74 9.78
N GLY A 56 -1.74 -4.80 10.31
CA GLY A 56 -1.28 -3.69 11.12
C GLY A 56 -2.09 -3.60 12.41
N THR A 57 -1.45 -3.14 13.47
CA THR A 57 -2.05 -2.75 14.76
C THR A 57 -1.18 -1.65 15.37
N TYR A 58 -1.35 -1.35 16.65
CA TYR A 58 -0.64 -0.28 17.33
C TYR A 58 0.18 -0.82 18.51
N ALA A 59 1.27 -0.12 18.82
CA ALA A 59 2.10 -0.39 19.97
C ALA A 59 2.46 0.91 20.70
N ARG A 60 2.41 0.85 22.03
CA ARG A 60 3.11 1.82 22.90
C ARG A 60 4.53 1.31 23.08
N LEU A 61 5.51 2.03 22.55
CA LEU A 61 6.91 1.62 22.64
C LEU A 61 7.53 2.17 23.91
N TYR A 62 8.17 1.29 24.68
CA TYR A 62 9.04 1.65 25.79
C TYR A 62 10.44 1.11 25.53
N MET A 63 11.46 1.94 25.73
CA MET A 63 12.85 1.51 25.72
C MET A 63 13.53 2.04 26.97
N ASN A 64 14.19 1.15 27.72
CA ASN A 64 14.80 1.44 29.02
C ASN A 64 13.83 2.14 30.00
N ASN A 65 12.59 1.65 30.09
CA ASN A 65 11.50 2.19 30.90
C ASN A 65 11.04 3.62 30.54
N GLU A 66 11.58 4.21 29.47
CA GLU A 66 11.11 5.49 28.93
C GLU A 66 10.04 5.24 27.85
N PHE A 67 9.01 6.08 27.81
CA PHE A 67 8.00 6.03 26.76
C PHE A 67 8.50 6.72 25.48
N TRP A 68 8.57 5.96 24.40
CA TRP A 68 9.06 6.42 23.09
C TRP A 68 7.92 6.76 22.12
N GLY A 69 6.68 6.56 22.52
CA GLY A 69 5.52 7.00 21.77
C GLY A 69 4.65 5.87 21.22
N LEU A 70 3.62 6.30 20.51
CA LEU A 70 2.72 5.46 19.73
C LEU A 70 3.36 5.11 18.38
N TYR A 71 3.29 3.83 18.00
CA TYR A 71 3.78 3.30 16.72
C TYR A 71 2.72 2.41 16.09
N VAL A 72 2.73 2.34 14.75
CA VAL A 72 2.02 1.30 14.02
C VAL A 72 2.91 0.05 14.02
N PHE A 73 2.42 -1.04 14.59
CA PHE A 73 3.06 -2.35 14.60
C PHE A 73 2.53 -3.19 13.45
N MET A 74 3.39 -3.60 12.54
CA MET A 74 2.96 -4.21 11.28
C MET A 74 3.82 -5.41 10.91
N ASP A 75 3.23 -6.31 10.13
CA ASP A 75 3.98 -7.37 9.48
C ASP A 75 5.09 -6.81 8.58
N SER A 76 6.18 -7.57 8.46
CA SER A 76 7.16 -7.39 7.40
C SER A 76 7.05 -8.53 6.41
N ILE A 77 6.80 -8.22 5.13
CA ILE A 77 6.76 -9.26 4.09
C ILE A 77 8.20 -9.76 3.87
N LYS A 78 8.45 -10.96 4.37
CA LYS A 78 9.70 -11.72 4.27
C LYS A 78 9.35 -13.19 4.04
N THR A 79 10.34 -14.02 3.77
CA THR A 79 10.18 -15.47 3.57
C THR A 79 9.36 -16.13 4.69
N SER A 80 9.55 -15.72 5.95
CA SER A 80 8.75 -16.24 7.08
C SER A 80 7.27 -15.86 7.03
N TRP A 81 6.93 -14.67 6.51
CA TRP A 81 5.54 -14.26 6.30
C TRP A 81 4.90 -15.07 5.17
N ILE A 82 5.61 -15.29 4.06
CA ILE A 82 5.14 -16.14 2.96
C ILE A 82 4.82 -17.56 3.45
N LYS A 83 5.73 -18.15 4.24
CA LYS A 83 5.51 -19.48 4.82
C LYS A 83 4.24 -19.56 5.66
N GLN A 84 3.91 -18.51 6.40
CA GLN A 84 2.70 -18.49 7.22
C GLN A 84 1.44 -18.26 6.39
N THR A 85 1.50 -17.36 5.40
CA THR A 85 0.32 -16.94 4.65
C THR A 85 -0.06 -17.94 3.56
N PHE A 86 0.92 -18.47 2.84
CA PHE A 86 0.69 -19.35 1.68
C PHE A 86 0.97 -20.82 1.96
N ASN A 87 1.63 -21.14 3.09
CA ASN A 87 1.99 -22.50 3.48
C ASN A 87 2.59 -23.36 2.34
N PRO A 88 3.60 -22.85 1.60
CA PRO A 88 4.26 -23.63 0.57
C PRO A 88 5.02 -24.81 1.20
N SER A 89 5.18 -25.88 0.45
CA SER A 89 5.93 -27.06 0.87
C SER A 89 7.45 -26.84 0.84
N GLU A 90 7.90 -25.85 0.06
CA GLU A 90 9.30 -25.50 -0.10
C GLU A 90 9.99 -25.16 1.25
N LYS A 91 11.16 -25.78 1.48
CA LYS A 91 11.95 -25.50 2.69
C LYS A 91 12.44 -24.06 2.72
N GLU A 92 12.72 -23.48 1.56
CA GLU A 92 13.15 -22.08 1.42
C GLU A 92 12.33 -21.38 0.35
N VAL A 93 11.89 -20.16 0.64
CA VAL A 93 11.15 -19.33 -0.31
C VAL A 93 12.17 -18.61 -1.18
N THR A 94 12.24 -18.96 -2.46
CA THR A 94 13.20 -18.40 -3.43
C THR A 94 12.53 -17.46 -4.44
N THR A 95 11.20 -17.43 -4.49
CA THR A 95 10.43 -16.71 -5.51
C THR A 95 9.70 -15.47 -4.99
N LEU A 96 10.20 -14.86 -3.90
CA LEU A 96 9.67 -13.61 -3.35
C LEU A 96 10.56 -12.44 -3.80
N PHE A 97 9.99 -11.50 -4.55
CA PHE A 97 10.71 -10.34 -5.08
C PHE A 97 10.09 -9.05 -4.57
N GLN A 98 10.91 -8.13 -4.07
CA GLN A 98 10.50 -6.87 -3.49
C GLN A 98 10.88 -5.70 -4.39
N CYS A 99 9.89 -4.94 -4.84
CA CYS A 99 10.04 -3.73 -5.66
C CYS A 99 10.10 -2.50 -4.75
N LYS A 100 11.32 -2.06 -4.40
CA LYS A 100 11.58 -1.04 -3.36
C LYS A 100 12.39 0.17 -3.79
N THR A 101 12.74 0.28 -5.07
CA THR A 101 13.49 1.45 -5.58
C THR A 101 12.63 2.40 -6.41
N GLY A 102 11.43 1.96 -6.81
CA GLY A 102 10.57 2.65 -7.76
C GLY A 102 10.93 2.33 -9.22
N GLY A 103 9.98 2.56 -10.13
CA GLY A 103 10.13 2.41 -11.57
C GLY A 103 9.62 1.09 -12.16
N PHE A 104 9.06 0.19 -11.35
CA PHE A 104 8.48 -1.06 -11.88
C PHE A 104 7.19 -0.77 -12.67
N ASN A 105 7.08 -1.27 -13.91
CA ASN A 105 5.91 -1.03 -14.77
C ASN A 105 5.71 -2.13 -15.83
N PHE A 106 6.25 -3.33 -15.61
CA PHE A 106 6.29 -4.45 -16.54
C PHE A 106 7.06 -4.26 -17.85
N LYS A 107 7.68 -3.11 -18.13
CA LYS A 107 8.64 -3.02 -19.26
C LYS A 107 9.84 -3.93 -19.00
N SER A 108 10.47 -4.43 -20.06
CA SER A 108 11.50 -5.48 -19.98
C SER A 108 12.63 -5.24 -18.97
N ASN A 109 13.04 -4.01 -18.71
CA ASN A 109 14.13 -3.69 -17.77
C ASN A 109 13.62 -3.28 -16.37
N SER A 110 12.31 -3.18 -16.17
CA SER A 110 11.71 -2.69 -14.93
C SER A 110 11.85 -3.68 -13.76
N TYR A 111 12.17 -4.96 -14.03
CA TYR A 111 12.48 -5.94 -12.99
C TYR A 111 13.71 -5.56 -12.15
N ASN A 112 14.63 -4.74 -12.69
CA ASN A 112 15.80 -4.22 -11.97
C ASN A 112 15.42 -3.26 -10.83
N SER A 113 14.18 -2.77 -10.79
CA SER A 113 13.64 -2.01 -9.66
C SER A 113 13.29 -2.89 -8.45
N CYS A 114 13.48 -4.20 -8.57
CA CYS A 114 13.14 -5.19 -7.56
C CYS A 114 14.35 -6.07 -7.23
N ILE A 115 14.32 -6.68 -6.06
CA ILE A 115 15.35 -7.61 -5.57
C ILE A 115 14.70 -8.87 -5.02
N ASN A 116 15.41 -9.99 -5.02
CA ASN A 116 14.95 -11.14 -4.25
C ASN A 116 14.93 -10.78 -2.76
N ALA A 117 13.82 -11.07 -2.08
CA ALA A 117 13.64 -10.77 -0.67
C ALA A 117 14.24 -11.85 0.26
N ASN A 118 14.71 -12.96 -0.33
CA ASN A 118 15.63 -13.89 0.31
C ASN A 118 17.06 -13.43 0.03
N ASP A 119 17.70 -12.83 1.03
CA ASP A 119 19.04 -12.24 0.89
C ASP A 119 20.12 -13.30 0.56
N ASP A 120 19.87 -14.57 0.89
CA ASP A 120 20.76 -15.71 0.60
C ASP A 120 20.58 -16.26 -0.83
N TYR A 121 19.55 -15.80 -1.55
CA TYR A 121 19.23 -16.25 -2.91
C TYR A 121 18.96 -15.05 -3.84
N PRO A 122 20.00 -14.35 -4.33
CA PRO A 122 19.84 -13.12 -5.11
C PRO A 122 19.42 -13.34 -6.58
N ASN A 123 19.16 -14.58 -7.00
CA ASN A 123 18.84 -14.89 -8.40
C ASN A 123 17.52 -14.20 -8.83
N MET A 124 17.55 -13.55 -10.00
CA MET A 124 16.43 -12.78 -10.57
C MET A 124 15.87 -13.39 -11.87
N SER A 125 16.42 -14.50 -12.37
CA SER A 125 16.10 -15.06 -13.69
C SER A 125 14.62 -15.44 -13.83
N GLU A 126 14.03 -15.96 -12.76
CA GLU A 126 12.61 -16.32 -12.77
C GLU A 126 11.70 -15.09 -12.80
N PHE A 127 12.06 -14.05 -12.05
CA PHE A 127 11.31 -12.79 -12.04
C PHE A 127 11.47 -12.00 -13.35
N SER A 128 12.67 -11.97 -13.93
CA SER A 128 12.88 -11.34 -15.24
C SER A 128 12.10 -12.06 -16.34
N SER A 129 12.03 -13.40 -16.28
CA SER A 129 11.20 -14.20 -17.19
C SER A 129 9.71 -13.91 -17.03
N PHE A 130 9.22 -13.74 -15.79
CA PHE A 130 7.85 -13.32 -15.51
C PHE A 130 7.54 -11.95 -16.11
N VAL A 131 8.39 -10.95 -15.87
CA VAL A 131 8.21 -9.60 -16.40
C VAL A 131 8.24 -9.60 -17.92
N TYR A 132 9.16 -10.36 -18.53
CA TYR A 132 9.22 -10.53 -19.98
C TYR A 132 7.93 -11.17 -20.53
N ALA A 133 7.45 -12.25 -19.92
CA ALA A 133 6.22 -12.92 -20.34
C ALA A 133 4.99 -11.99 -20.22
N ALA A 134 4.87 -11.25 -19.11
CA ALA A 134 3.78 -10.30 -18.90
C ALA A 134 3.82 -9.14 -19.91
N ASN A 135 5.01 -8.61 -20.23
CA ASN A 135 5.19 -7.55 -21.23
C ASN A 135 4.75 -8.00 -22.64
N ASN A 136 5.05 -9.26 -22.98
CA ASN A 136 4.77 -9.85 -24.30
C ASN A 136 3.41 -10.57 -24.41
N ALA A 137 2.64 -10.67 -23.31
CA ALA A 137 1.32 -11.28 -23.32
C ALA A 137 0.41 -10.58 -24.34
N ARG A 138 -0.33 -11.33 -25.18
CA ARG A 138 -1.13 -10.70 -26.25
C ARG A 138 -2.52 -10.27 -25.77
N ASN A 139 -3.04 -10.97 -24.78
CA ASN A 139 -4.37 -10.76 -24.22
C ASN A 139 -4.36 -11.16 -22.73
N ILE A 140 -5.51 -10.98 -22.07
CA ILE A 140 -5.67 -11.32 -20.65
C ILE A 140 -5.43 -12.81 -20.37
N SER A 141 -5.81 -13.71 -21.28
CA SER A 141 -5.62 -15.16 -21.10
C SER A 141 -4.15 -15.59 -21.09
N ASP A 142 -3.28 -14.87 -21.79
CA ASP A 142 -1.82 -15.10 -21.67
C ASP A 142 -1.30 -14.68 -20.29
N LEU A 143 -1.86 -13.61 -19.70
CA LEU A 143 -1.53 -13.17 -18.33
C LEU A 143 -2.07 -14.15 -17.28
N GLU A 144 -3.28 -14.68 -17.45
CA GLU A 144 -3.90 -15.62 -16.50
C GLU A 144 -3.15 -16.94 -16.34
N LYS A 145 -2.33 -17.32 -17.33
CA LYS A 145 -1.45 -18.49 -17.25
C LYS A 145 -0.27 -18.28 -16.30
N ILE A 146 0.15 -17.03 -16.10
CA ILE A 146 1.36 -16.71 -15.33
C ILE A 146 1.06 -15.98 -14.04
N MET A 147 -0.06 -15.26 -13.91
CA MET A 147 -0.38 -14.48 -12.71
C MET A 147 -1.84 -14.58 -12.31
N ASP A 148 -2.08 -14.25 -11.06
CA ASP A 148 -3.41 -14.06 -10.50
C ASP A 148 -3.95 -12.69 -10.92
N VAL A 149 -4.63 -12.67 -12.07
CA VAL A 149 -5.16 -11.45 -12.68
C VAL A 149 -6.22 -10.79 -11.80
N ASP A 150 -7.08 -11.56 -11.14
CA ASP A 150 -8.15 -10.98 -10.31
C ASP A 150 -7.60 -10.33 -9.04
N ILE A 151 -6.61 -10.95 -8.39
CA ILE A 151 -5.90 -10.30 -7.26
C ILE A 151 -5.19 -9.03 -7.72
N PHE A 152 -4.55 -9.06 -8.89
CA PHE A 152 -3.89 -7.85 -9.40
C PHE A 152 -4.88 -6.73 -9.71
N LEU A 153 -5.99 -7.04 -10.40
CA LEU A 153 -7.05 -6.06 -10.67
C LEU A 153 -7.65 -5.49 -9.38
N LYS A 154 -7.90 -6.33 -8.36
CA LYS A 154 -8.36 -5.85 -7.04
C LYS A 154 -7.36 -4.92 -6.38
N TYR A 155 -6.05 -5.21 -6.46
CA TYR A 155 -5.01 -4.30 -5.95
C TYR A 155 -4.96 -2.98 -6.72
N LEU A 156 -5.12 -2.98 -8.04
CA LEU A 156 -5.17 -1.76 -8.85
C LEU A 156 -6.39 -0.90 -8.48
N THR A 157 -7.56 -1.52 -8.34
CA THR A 157 -8.77 -0.84 -7.87
C THR A 157 -8.55 -0.28 -6.46
N PHE A 158 -8.01 -1.08 -5.54
CA PHE A 158 -7.71 -0.64 -4.19
C PHE A 158 -6.74 0.55 -4.16
N GLU A 159 -5.63 0.47 -4.91
CA GLU A 159 -4.62 1.53 -5.05
C GLU A 159 -5.22 2.85 -5.52
N TRP A 160 -6.08 2.79 -6.54
CA TRP A 160 -6.79 3.95 -7.05
C TRP A 160 -7.77 4.54 -6.01
N LEU A 161 -8.55 3.69 -5.34
CA LEU A 161 -9.56 4.13 -4.36
C LEU A 161 -8.92 4.76 -3.12
N ILE A 162 -7.84 4.17 -2.59
CA ILE A 162 -7.10 4.79 -1.48
C ILE A 162 -6.23 5.97 -1.94
N GLY A 163 -6.14 6.23 -3.25
CA GLY A 163 -5.40 7.35 -3.80
C GLY A 163 -3.90 7.26 -3.59
N SER A 164 -3.31 6.06 -3.73
CA SER A 164 -1.87 5.91 -3.57
C SER A 164 -1.11 6.12 -4.88
N SER A 165 -0.14 7.01 -4.86
CA SER A 165 0.87 7.14 -5.93
C SER A 165 2.13 6.33 -5.65
N ASP A 166 2.29 5.80 -4.44
CA ASP A 166 3.52 5.12 -4.00
C ASP A 166 3.56 3.62 -4.28
N HIS A 167 2.60 3.14 -5.07
CA HIS A 167 2.47 1.74 -5.45
C HIS A 167 2.71 1.52 -6.95
N PHE A 168 2.00 0.60 -7.60
CA PHE A 168 2.31 0.16 -8.95
C PHE A 168 2.11 1.23 -10.02
N MET A 169 1.01 1.98 -9.99
CA MET A 169 0.60 2.80 -11.12
C MET A 169 1.49 4.03 -11.32
N ILE A 170 1.86 4.75 -10.25
CA ILE A 170 2.60 6.01 -10.41
C ILE A 170 4.10 5.82 -10.17
N TYR A 171 4.52 5.43 -8.96
CA TYR A 171 5.94 5.29 -8.66
C TYR A 171 6.52 3.90 -8.95
N GLY A 172 5.71 2.86 -9.15
CA GLY A 172 6.19 1.49 -9.36
C GLY A 172 6.99 0.97 -8.17
N HIS A 173 6.48 1.22 -6.96
CA HIS A 173 7.19 1.07 -5.68
C HIS A 173 6.33 0.31 -4.63
N ASN A 174 6.89 -0.07 -3.49
CA ASN A 174 6.18 -0.61 -2.32
C ASN A 174 5.25 -1.82 -2.51
N PHE A 175 5.68 -2.79 -3.32
CA PHE A 175 5.02 -4.11 -3.36
C PHE A 175 6.01 -5.23 -3.57
N ASN A 176 5.54 -6.44 -3.30
CA ASN A 176 6.25 -7.67 -3.58
C ASN A 176 5.48 -8.48 -4.62
N TRP A 177 6.21 -9.27 -5.39
CA TRP A 177 5.69 -10.37 -6.20
C TRP A 177 6.12 -11.69 -5.58
N TYR A 178 5.20 -12.64 -5.51
CA TYR A 178 5.48 -14.01 -5.07
C TYR A 178 4.90 -15.00 -6.06
N LYS A 179 5.66 -16.02 -6.46
CA LYS A 179 5.14 -17.13 -7.27
C LYS A 179 4.66 -18.25 -6.34
N ARG A 180 3.36 -18.50 -6.32
CA ARG A 180 2.77 -19.54 -5.48
C ARG A 180 3.10 -20.92 -6.03
N GLU A 181 3.46 -21.82 -5.13
CA GLU A 181 3.67 -23.24 -5.47
C GLU A 181 2.36 -23.94 -5.86
N SER A 182 1.24 -23.56 -5.23
CA SER A 182 -0.06 -24.22 -5.38
C SER A 182 -0.59 -24.28 -6.82
N ASP A 183 -0.29 -23.25 -7.62
CA ASP A 183 -0.79 -23.10 -8.99
C ASP A 183 0.25 -22.52 -9.97
N GLY A 184 1.48 -22.27 -9.51
CA GLY A 184 2.54 -21.68 -10.31
C GLY A 184 2.33 -20.21 -10.69
N LYS A 185 1.30 -19.54 -10.15
CA LYS A 185 0.94 -18.16 -10.52
C LYS A 185 1.61 -17.12 -9.62
N TRP A 186 1.98 -16.01 -10.25
CA TRP A 186 2.46 -14.81 -9.57
C TRP A 186 1.32 -14.03 -8.93
N VAL A 187 1.52 -13.62 -7.69
CA VAL A 187 0.60 -12.77 -6.93
C VAL A 187 1.34 -11.55 -6.40
N VAL A 188 0.68 -10.39 -6.43
CA VAL A 188 1.22 -9.16 -5.88
C VAL A 188 0.78 -8.97 -4.42
N ILE A 189 1.62 -8.33 -3.61
CA ILE A 189 1.38 -8.06 -2.19
C ILE A 189 1.91 -6.65 -1.89
N TYR A 190 1.01 -5.71 -1.61
CA TYR A 190 1.40 -4.31 -1.33
C TYR A 190 1.75 -4.11 0.15
N TYR A 191 2.56 -3.09 0.43
CA TYR A 191 2.91 -2.64 1.78
C TYR A 191 3.15 -1.12 1.78
N ASP A 192 3.29 -0.49 2.96
CA ASP A 192 3.59 0.96 3.07
C ASP A 192 2.46 1.90 2.58
N TYR A 193 1.41 2.08 3.39
CA TYR A 193 0.20 2.81 3.01
C TYR A 193 0.05 4.20 3.68
N ASP A 194 1.14 4.82 4.15
CA ASP A 194 1.08 6.10 4.86
C ASP A 194 0.73 7.29 3.94
N ASN A 195 1.10 7.23 2.66
CA ASN A 195 0.74 8.20 1.61
C ASN A 195 -0.54 7.79 0.87
N THR A 196 -1.67 7.88 1.56
CA THR A 196 -3.01 7.53 1.05
C THR A 196 -4.09 8.53 1.51
N PHE A 197 -5.29 8.40 0.97
CA PHE A 197 -6.47 9.23 1.25
C PHE A 197 -6.20 10.73 1.09
N GLY A 198 -5.55 11.09 -0.01
CA GLY A 198 -5.18 12.46 -0.36
C GLY A 198 -3.87 12.97 0.25
N ASN A 199 -3.28 12.23 1.20
CA ASN A 199 -1.95 12.56 1.71
C ASN A 199 -0.89 12.32 0.63
N GLY A 200 -0.14 13.37 0.28
CA GLY A 200 0.87 13.30 -0.80
C GLY A 200 0.29 13.29 -2.22
N ALA A 201 -1.03 13.39 -2.38
CA ALA A 201 -1.65 13.44 -3.71
C ALA A 201 -1.52 14.85 -4.30
N SER A 202 -0.87 14.96 -5.46
CA SER A 202 -0.72 16.22 -6.20
C SER A 202 -1.03 15.99 -7.68
N TYR A 203 -1.78 16.89 -8.29
CA TYR A 203 -2.11 16.81 -9.73
C TYR A 203 -0.85 16.83 -10.62
N SER A 204 0.28 17.34 -10.11
CA SER A 204 1.56 17.38 -10.83
C SER A 204 2.05 16.00 -11.28
N LEU A 205 1.66 14.93 -10.60
CA LEU A 205 1.98 13.55 -11.00
C LEU A 205 1.35 13.16 -12.35
N TRP A 206 0.29 13.87 -12.76
CA TRP A 206 -0.43 13.65 -14.02
C TRP A 206 -0.29 14.83 -14.99
N ALA A 207 0.57 15.81 -14.71
CA ALA A 207 0.68 17.03 -15.52
C ALA A 207 1.07 16.74 -16.98
N ASN A 208 1.87 15.70 -17.21
CA ASN A 208 2.33 15.28 -18.54
C ASN A 208 1.50 14.13 -19.12
N LYS A 209 0.41 13.73 -18.47
CA LYS A 209 -0.42 12.64 -18.97
C LYS A 209 -1.29 13.12 -20.13
N GLY A 210 -1.12 12.51 -21.30
CA GLY A 210 -1.97 12.72 -22.48
C GLY A 210 -3.37 12.11 -22.32
N LEU A 211 -4.08 11.81 -23.42
CA LEU A 211 -5.37 11.13 -23.35
C LEU A 211 -5.27 9.77 -22.63
N ASN A 212 -6.37 9.36 -22.00
CA ASN A 212 -6.49 8.04 -21.38
C ASN A 212 -6.49 6.94 -22.47
N GLN A 213 -6.21 5.70 -22.08
CA GLN A 213 -6.13 4.56 -23.01
C GLN A 213 -7.46 4.18 -23.70
N ASP A 214 -8.57 4.77 -23.26
CA ASP A 214 -9.89 4.67 -23.90
C ASP A 214 -10.26 5.92 -24.73
N GLY A 215 -9.34 6.86 -24.89
CA GLY A 215 -9.53 8.11 -25.62
C GLY A 215 -10.13 9.26 -24.79
N THR A 216 -10.50 9.02 -23.53
CA THR A 216 -11.06 10.06 -22.64
C THR A 216 -9.98 10.91 -21.96
N GLY A 217 -10.38 11.79 -21.03
CA GLY A 217 -9.44 12.46 -20.13
C GLY A 217 -8.78 13.74 -20.65
N ALA A 218 -9.29 14.30 -21.75
CA ALA A 218 -8.80 15.58 -22.30
C ALA A 218 -8.87 16.73 -21.28
N ASN A 219 -9.88 16.71 -20.38
CA ASN A 219 -10.12 17.73 -19.36
C ASN A 219 -10.33 17.10 -17.97
N ARG A 220 -9.32 16.41 -17.41
CA ARG A 220 -9.44 15.72 -16.11
C ARG A 220 -9.43 16.62 -14.86
N GLY A 221 -9.18 17.92 -15.02
CA GLY A 221 -9.04 18.87 -13.92
C GLY A 221 -7.72 18.71 -13.14
N ASN A 222 -7.65 19.31 -11.95
CA ASN A 222 -6.44 19.37 -11.10
C ASN A 222 -6.67 18.81 -9.68
N GLN A 223 -7.73 18.02 -9.49
CA GLN A 223 -8.10 17.46 -8.20
C GLN A 223 -8.12 15.92 -8.27
N PRO A 224 -7.02 15.25 -7.90
CA PRO A 224 -6.89 13.78 -8.03
C PRO A 224 -7.97 12.97 -7.31
N ILE A 225 -8.62 13.55 -6.29
CA ILE A 225 -9.78 12.95 -5.61
C ILE A 225 -10.92 12.63 -6.57
N TYR A 226 -11.08 13.40 -7.65
CA TYR A 226 -12.13 13.22 -8.67
C TYR A 226 -11.72 12.40 -9.89
N TYR A 227 -10.46 11.96 -9.96
CA TYR A 227 -9.98 11.21 -11.13
C TYR A 227 -10.64 9.83 -11.17
N SER A 228 -11.22 9.47 -12.32
CA SER A 228 -11.62 8.09 -12.63
C SER A 228 -10.39 7.16 -12.59
N PHE A 229 -10.59 5.83 -12.68
CA PHE A 229 -9.43 4.93 -12.80
C PHE A 229 -8.64 5.24 -14.08
N ALA A 230 -9.36 5.51 -15.17
CA ALA A 230 -8.79 5.90 -16.45
C ALA A 230 -7.97 7.19 -16.34
N ASP A 231 -8.38 8.19 -15.54
CA ASP A 231 -7.63 9.42 -15.31
C ASP A 231 -6.42 9.22 -14.37
N TRP A 232 -6.50 8.27 -13.44
CA TRP A 232 -5.45 7.98 -12.46
C TRP A 232 -4.29 7.16 -13.01
N GLU A 233 -4.53 6.16 -13.86
CA GLU A 233 -3.44 5.31 -14.36
C GLU A 233 -2.63 6.03 -15.47
N PRO A 234 -1.27 6.01 -15.48
CA PRO A 234 -0.48 6.82 -16.40
C PRO A 234 -0.23 6.16 -17.77
N ASN A 235 -1.24 5.51 -18.33
CA ASN A 235 -1.22 4.76 -19.58
C ASN A 235 -0.20 3.60 -19.58
N ILE A 236 -0.17 2.81 -18.50
CA ILE A 236 0.73 1.65 -18.43
C ILE A 236 0.28 0.59 -19.45
N PRO A 237 1.13 0.12 -20.39
CA PRO A 237 0.70 -0.73 -21.50
C PRO A 237 0.00 -2.03 -21.10
N ILE A 238 0.38 -2.65 -19.98
CA ILE A 238 -0.27 -3.89 -19.51
C ILE A 238 -1.73 -3.63 -19.08
N LEU A 239 -2.04 -2.41 -18.61
CA LEU A 239 -3.39 -2.04 -18.18
C LEU A 239 -4.36 -1.92 -19.36
N LYS A 240 -3.88 -1.66 -20.58
CA LYS A 240 -4.69 -1.75 -21.80
C LYS A 240 -5.44 -3.09 -21.85
N LYS A 241 -4.66 -4.17 -21.72
CA LYS A 241 -5.11 -5.56 -21.83
C LYS A 241 -5.92 -5.98 -20.59
N LEU A 242 -5.46 -5.60 -19.41
CA LEU A 242 -6.10 -6.00 -18.14
C LEU A 242 -7.44 -5.31 -17.90
N VAL A 243 -7.55 -4.01 -18.24
CA VAL A 243 -8.67 -3.16 -17.86
C VAL A 243 -9.48 -2.73 -19.08
N PHE A 244 -8.85 -2.00 -20.00
CA PHE A 244 -9.59 -1.28 -21.04
C PHE A 244 -10.14 -2.16 -22.16
N ASP A 245 -9.49 -3.31 -22.41
CA ASP A 245 -9.98 -4.33 -23.34
C ASP A 245 -10.90 -5.35 -22.63
N ASN A 246 -10.99 -5.29 -21.30
CA ASN A 246 -11.77 -6.21 -20.45
C ASN A 246 -12.69 -5.44 -19.48
N LYS A 247 -13.34 -4.39 -19.98
CA LYS A 247 -14.08 -3.41 -19.16
C LYS A 247 -15.14 -4.03 -18.25
N ASN A 248 -15.89 -5.02 -18.73
CA ASN A 248 -16.96 -5.65 -17.92
C ASN A 248 -16.41 -6.38 -16.69
N ARG A 249 -15.29 -7.11 -16.85
CA ARG A 249 -14.63 -7.77 -15.73
C ARG A 249 -14.08 -6.74 -14.76
N PHE A 250 -13.41 -5.69 -15.27
CA PHE A 250 -12.89 -4.64 -14.39
C PHE A 250 -14.02 -3.91 -13.63
N LYS A 251 -15.14 -3.63 -14.30
CA LYS A 251 -16.35 -3.06 -13.68
C LYS A 251 -16.85 -3.94 -12.53
N GLN A 252 -16.91 -5.25 -12.74
CA GLN A 252 -17.27 -6.20 -11.69
C GLN A 252 -16.26 -6.18 -10.52
N ILE A 253 -14.96 -6.12 -10.80
CA ILE A 253 -13.93 -6.00 -9.75
C ILE A 253 -14.11 -4.70 -8.95
N VAL A 254 -14.38 -3.57 -9.61
CA VAL A 254 -14.66 -2.30 -8.91
C VAL A 254 -15.88 -2.45 -8.01
N TYR A 255 -16.99 -2.97 -8.53
CA TYR A 255 -18.19 -3.24 -7.76
C TYR A 255 -17.91 -4.10 -6.52
N ASP A 256 -17.18 -5.22 -6.69
CA ASP A 256 -16.86 -6.13 -5.60
C ASP A 256 -16.05 -5.44 -4.51
N VAL A 257 -15.03 -4.65 -4.89
CA VAL A 257 -14.20 -3.90 -3.92
C VAL A 257 -15.02 -2.85 -3.17
N LEU A 258 -15.91 -2.14 -3.86
CA LEU A 258 -16.80 -1.15 -3.24
C LEU A 258 -17.75 -1.81 -2.24
N VAL A 259 -18.43 -2.89 -2.61
CA VAL A 259 -19.40 -3.57 -1.74
C VAL A 259 -18.73 -4.27 -0.57
N GLN A 260 -17.58 -4.91 -0.78
CA GLN A 260 -16.93 -5.73 0.25
C GLN A 260 -16.16 -4.89 1.27
N GLY A 261 -15.51 -3.79 0.86
CA GLY A 261 -14.60 -3.07 1.76
C GLY A 261 -14.49 -1.56 1.58
N PHE A 262 -14.53 -1.02 0.37
CA PHE A 262 -14.42 0.43 0.16
C PHE A 262 -15.81 1.07 0.07
N ASN A 263 -16.54 1.11 1.19
CA ASN A 263 -17.87 1.72 1.27
C ASN A 263 -17.94 2.67 2.48
N PRO A 264 -18.35 3.95 2.32
CA PRO A 264 -18.48 4.88 3.43
C PRO A 264 -19.35 4.37 4.59
N ASN A 265 -20.42 3.62 4.31
CA ASN A 265 -21.31 3.06 5.34
C ASN A 265 -20.63 1.95 6.17
N ILE A 266 -19.59 1.31 5.62
CA ILE A 266 -18.77 0.31 6.33
C ILE A 266 -17.57 1.00 7.00
N LEU A 267 -16.90 1.90 6.28
CA LEU A 267 -15.64 2.49 6.70
C LEU A 267 -15.80 3.58 7.75
N ASN A 268 -16.84 4.42 7.68
CA ASN A 268 -17.00 5.50 8.65
C ASN A 268 -17.19 4.99 10.10
N PRO A 269 -18.01 3.96 10.37
CA PRO A 269 -18.08 3.33 11.69
C PRO A 269 -16.72 2.79 12.16
N HIS A 270 -16.03 2.03 11.30
CA HIS A 270 -14.71 1.46 11.61
C HIS A 270 -13.66 2.54 11.90
N ILE A 271 -13.66 3.62 11.13
CA ILE A 271 -12.79 4.78 11.37
C ILE A 271 -13.09 5.43 12.72
N ASN A 272 -14.36 5.55 13.11
CA ASN A 272 -14.74 6.08 14.41
C ASN A 272 -14.28 5.17 15.56
N GLU A 273 -14.35 3.86 15.40
CA GLU A 273 -13.83 2.89 16.37
C GLU A 273 -12.32 3.04 16.54
N ILE A 274 -11.54 3.08 15.44
CA ILE A 274 -10.09 3.28 15.50
C ILE A 274 -9.77 4.64 16.14
N LYS A 275 -10.49 5.71 15.74
CA LYS A 275 -10.31 7.06 16.30
C LYS A 275 -10.50 7.05 17.81
N SER A 276 -11.60 6.49 18.28
CA SER A 276 -11.93 6.40 19.71
C SER A 276 -10.88 5.60 20.48
N PHE A 277 -10.47 4.45 19.95
CA PHE A 277 -9.42 3.62 20.54
C PHE A 277 -8.08 4.37 20.64
N LEU A 278 -7.70 5.12 19.59
CA LEU A 278 -6.41 5.80 19.51
C LEU A 278 -6.34 7.13 20.26
N SER A 279 -7.47 7.80 20.47
CA SER A 279 -7.51 9.13 21.07
C SER A 279 -6.63 9.31 22.32
N PRO A 280 -6.70 8.45 23.36
CA PRO A 280 -5.84 8.61 24.54
C PRO A 280 -4.34 8.45 24.22
N TYR A 281 -3.99 7.54 23.32
CA TYR A 281 -2.59 7.25 22.97
C TYR A 281 -1.97 8.31 22.05
N VAL A 282 -2.76 8.90 21.16
CA VAL A 282 -2.32 10.03 20.33
C VAL A 282 -2.11 11.27 21.21
N ARG A 283 -2.97 11.51 22.22
CA ARG A 283 -2.73 12.57 23.22
C ARG A 283 -1.42 12.32 23.98
N GLU A 284 -1.19 11.10 24.43
CA GLU A 284 0.06 10.71 25.11
C GLU A 284 1.29 10.95 24.21
N ASP A 285 1.24 10.57 22.92
CA ASP A 285 2.35 10.77 21.96
C ASP A 285 2.67 12.25 21.69
N PHE A 286 1.69 13.13 21.84
CA PHE A 286 1.83 14.58 21.67
C PHE A 286 1.98 15.34 23.00
N THR A 287 2.19 14.63 24.12
CA THR A 287 2.45 15.25 25.43
C THR A 287 3.95 15.25 25.71
N ALA A 288 4.55 16.44 25.80
CA ALA A 288 5.97 16.56 26.08
C ALA A 288 6.30 16.19 27.53
N LYS A 289 7.41 15.46 27.73
CA LYS A 289 8.02 15.24 29.04
C LYS A 289 9.41 15.87 29.01
N ASN A 290 9.73 16.70 30.01
CA ASN A 290 11.00 17.44 30.09
C ASN A 290 11.33 18.22 28.79
N GLY A 291 10.32 18.86 28.20
CA GLY A 291 10.47 19.68 27.00
C GLY A 291 10.61 18.92 25.68
N SER A 292 10.50 17.58 25.67
CA SER A 292 10.58 16.77 24.44
C SER A 292 9.37 15.85 24.26
N LEU A 293 8.92 15.70 23.01
CA LEU A 293 7.91 14.70 22.65
C LEU A 293 8.54 13.28 22.63
N PRO A 294 7.76 12.23 22.99
CA PRO A 294 8.20 10.83 22.95
C PRO A 294 8.85 10.41 21.62
N GLY A 295 10.00 9.74 21.72
CA GLY A 295 10.69 9.12 20.57
C GLY A 295 11.26 10.08 19.53
N ARG A 296 11.27 11.41 19.78
CA ARG A 296 11.85 12.43 18.88
C ARG A 296 13.36 12.59 19.07
N ILE A 297 14.06 11.49 18.77
CA ILE A 297 15.50 11.36 19.02
C ILE A 297 16.36 11.88 17.87
N ASN A 298 15.87 11.89 16.63
CA ASN A 298 16.64 12.31 15.48
C ASN A 298 16.65 13.84 15.37
N LYS A 299 17.65 14.49 15.96
CA LYS A 299 17.75 15.97 16.00
C LYS A 299 18.05 16.61 14.64
N ALA A 300 18.57 15.84 13.68
CA ALA A 300 18.77 16.28 12.30
C ALA A 300 17.53 16.07 11.41
N GLY A 301 16.53 15.34 11.90
CA GLY A 301 15.30 15.06 11.16
C GLY A 301 14.31 16.22 11.18
N SER A 302 13.46 16.27 10.16
CA SER A 302 12.33 17.19 10.09
C SER A 302 11.38 16.93 11.24
N ARG A 303 11.04 17.99 11.98
CA ARG A 303 10.07 17.92 13.08
C ARG A 303 8.66 17.85 12.53
N THR A 304 7.85 16.93 13.04
CA THR A 304 6.43 16.90 12.70
C THR A 304 5.72 18.03 13.45
N SER A 305 5.02 18.92 12.76
CA SER A 305 4.18 19.97 13.38
C SER A 305 2.79 19.47 13.79
N SER A 306 2.52 18.17 13.67
CA SER A 306 1.22 17.58 13.99
C SER A 306 0.91 17.63 15.48
N SER A 307 -0.38 17.79 15.79
CA SER A 307 -0.96 17.79 17.12
C SER A 307 -2.16 16.83 17.21
N TYR A 308 -2.69 16.64 18.41
CA TYR A 308 -3.96 15.90 18.58
C TYR A 308 -5.12 16.53 17.79
N SER A 309 -5.20 17.86 17.70
CA SER A 309 -6.22 18.53 16.89
C SER A 309 -6.03 18.25 15.40
N ASN A 310 -4.79 18.14 14.91
CA ASN A 310 -4.55 17.72 13.52
C ASN A 310 -4.98 16.27 13.27
N PHE A 311 -4.84 15.38 14.25
CA PHE A 311 -5.34 14.00 14.18
C PHE A 311 -6.85 13.97 13.95
N GLU A 312 -7.62 14.68 14.77
CA GLU A 312 -9.07 14.74 14.61
C GLU A 312 -9.47 15.40 13.29
N TYR A 313 -8.84 16.53 12.94
CA TYR A 313 -9.11 17.23 11.70
C TYR A 313 -8.87 16.37 10.45
N ASN A 314 -7.75 15.64 10.41
CA ASN A 314 -7.39 14.83 9.23
C ASN A 314 -8.30 13.61 9.07
N ILE A 315 -8.81 13.02 10.16
CA ILE A 315 -9.77 11.92 10.06
C ILE A 315 -11.04 12.39 9.35
N GLU A 316 -11.61 13.52 9.78
CA GLU A 316 -12.87 14.01 9.23
C GLU A 316 -12.69 14.63 7.83
N ASN A 317 -11.69 15.50 7.66
CA ASN A 317 -11.59 16.37 6.48
C ASN A 317 -10.68 15.81 5.37
N SER A 318 -9.81 14.84 5.69
CA SER A 318 -8.98 14.17 4.69
C SER A 318 -9.43 12.74 4.46
N VAL A 319 -9.39 11.86 5.48
CA VAL A 319 -9.65 10.43 5.28
C VAL A 319 -11.10 10.15 4.88
N LYS A 320 -12.08 10.58 5.70
CA LYS A 320 -13.51 10.33 5.39
C LYS A 320 -13.97 11.09 4.13
N ASN A 321 -13.53 12.33 3.96
CA ASN A 321 -13.84 13.11 2.77
C ASN A 321 -13.31 12.42 1.50
N TRP A 322 -12.06 11.92 1.51
CA TRP A 322 -11.51 11.16 0.38
C TRP A 322 -12.35 9.93 0.07
N ILE A 323 -12.64 9.11 1.09
CA ILE A 323 -13.44 7.88 0.92
C ILE A 323 -14.80 8.20 0.31
N SER A 324 -15.52 9.20 0.83
CA SER A 324 -16.83 9.59 0.32
C SER A 324 -16.77 10.01 -1.15
N LYS A 325 -15.89 10.97 -1.48
CA LYS A 325 -15.80 11.47 -2.86
C LYS A 325 -15.33 10.41 -3.84
N LYS A 326 -14.37 9.58 -3.42
CA LYS A 326 -13.84 8.53 -4.30
C LYS A 326 -14.83 7.40 -4.53
N PHE A 327 -15.66 7.09 -3.53
CA PHE A 327 -16.80 6.19 -3.67
C PHE A 327 -17.79 6.71 -4.72
N ASP A 328 -18.19 7.98 -4.62
CA ASP A 328 -19.12 8.61 -5.59
C ASP A 328 -18.56 8.59 -7.02
N VAL A 329 -17.27 8.89 -7.16
CA VAL A 329 -16.55 8.81 -8.45
C VAL A 329 -16.58 7.39 -9.00
N ALA A 330 -16.35 6.38 -8.15
CA ALA A 330 -16.36 4.99 -8.58
C ALA A 330 -17.76 4.57 -9.05
N CYS A 331 -18.81 4.82 -8.26
CA CYS A 331 -20.19 4.50 -8.63
C CYS A 331 -20.68 5.22 -9.90
N SER A 332 -20.16 6.42 -10.18
CA SER A 332 -20.58 7.18 -11.37
C SER A 332 -19.93 6.68 -12.67
N ASN A 333 -18.81 5.96 -12.57
CA ASN A 333 -18.00 5.56 -13.73
C ASN A 333 -17.95 4.04 -13.96
N TYR A 334 -18.19 3.23 -12.92
CA TYR A 334 -18.07 1.77 -12.90
C TYR A 334 -19.23 1.17 -12.08
#